data_AF-A0A967PYD2-F1
#
_entry.id   AF-A0A967PYD2-F1
#
_cell.length_a   1.000
_cell.length_b   1.000
_cell.length_c   1.000
_cell.angle_alpha   90.00
_cell.angle_beta   90.00
_cell.angle_gamma   90.00
#
_symmetry.space_group_name_H-M   'P 1'
#
loop_
_entity.id
_entity.type
_entity.pdbx_description
1 polymer ?
#
loop_
_entity_poly.entity_id
_entity_poly.type
_entity_poly.pdbx_seq_one_letter_code
_entity_poly.pdbx_strand_id
1 'polypeptide(L)'
;FKTIMPAQAKILKQHLERRPIFSRYQIEEQIETITSNKVPLPSGGSIVIDQTEALVAIDVNSGRMAGEKGIEATAFKSNMEA
;
A
#
# COMPACT_ATOMS: atom_id res chain seq x y z
N PHE A 1 24.07 16.29 -5.25
CA PHE A 1 24.19 14.82 -5.19
C PHE A 1 25.63 14.34 -5.04
N LYS A 2 26.56 14.65 -5.96
CA LYS A 2 27.96 14.20 -5.86
C LYS A 2 28.67 14.56 -4.54
N THR A 3 28.32 15.69 -3.92
CA THR A 3 28.91 16.13 -2.64
C THR A 3 28.24 15.51 -1.40
N ILE A 4 27.00 15.02 -1.51
CA ILE A 4 26.16 14.58 -0.37
C ILE A 4 25.97 13.06 -0.37
N MET A 5 25.87 12.45 -1.55
CA MET A 5 25.66 11.02 -1.78
C MET A 5 26.55 10.52 -2.94
N PRO A 6 27.89 10.61 -2.81
CA PRO A 6 28.82 10.22 -3.87
C PRO A 6 28.75 8.73 -4.23
N ALA A 7 28.48 7.85 -3.26
CA ALA A 7 28.43 6.40 -3.48
C ALA A 7 27.30 5.99 -4.44
N GLN A 8 26.19 6.72 -4.42
CA GLN A 8 24.99 6.47 -5.22
C GLN A 8 25.09 7.12 -6.62
N ALA A 9 26.16 7.86 -6.93
CA ALA A 9 26.28 8.57 -8.21
C ALA A 9 26.21 7.63 -9.43
N LYS A 10 26.65 6.37 -9.28
CA LYS A 10 26.63 5.37 -10.35
C LYS A 10 25.23 4.86 -10.72
N ILE A 11 24.26 4.95 -9.79
CA ILE A 11 22.89 4.45 -9.99
C ILE A 11 21.90 5.56 -10.33
N LEU A 12 22.32 6.83 -10.22
CA LEU A 12 21.49 7.98 -10.54
C LEU A 12 21.24 8.05 -12.06
N LYS A 13 19.96 8.02 -12.44
CA LYS A 13 19.51 8.16 -13.83
C LYS A 13 18.49 9.28 -13.91
N GLN A 14 18.70 10.20 -14.85
CA GLN A 14 17.72 11.25 -15.13
C GLN A 14 16.59 10.66 -15.97
N HIS A 15 15.34 10.86 -15.52
CA HIS A 15 14.15 10.52 -16.31
C HIS A 15 13.93 11.61 -17.37
N LEU A 16 13.98 11.24 -18.65
CA LEU A 16 13.89 12.16 -19.79
C LEU A 16 12.61 11.97 -20.62
N GLU A 17 11.77 10.99 -20.27
CA GLU A 17 10.56 10.72 -21.04
C GLU A 17 9.47 11.74 -20.74
N ARG A 18 8.62 12.00 -21.74
CA ARG A 18 7.47 12.90 -21.60
C ARG A 18 6.43 12.39 -20.61
N ARG A 19 6.26 11.07 -20.49
CA ARG A 19 5.35 10.46 -19.50
C ARG A 19 5.90 10.72 -18.09
N PRO A 20 5.08 11.19 -17.13
CA PRO A 20 5.52 11.35 -15.74
C PRO A 20 6.11 10.04 -15.16
N ILE A 21 7.11 10.16 -14.29
CA ILE A 21 7.89 9.01 -13.83
C ILE A 21 7.03 7.98 -13.07
N PHE A 22 6.13 8.42 -12.18
CA PHE A 22 5.25 7.52 -11.42
C PHE A 22 4.22 6.84 -12.33
N SER A 23 3.64 7.59 -13.26
CA SER A 23 2.73 7.05 -14.25
C SER A 23 3.44 6.04 -15.17
N ARG A 24 4.73 6.23 -15.50
CA ARG A 24 5.53 5.24 -16.25
C ARG A 24 5.64 3.91 -15.50
N TYR A 25 5.86 3.96 -14.19
CA TYR A 25 5.96 2.78 -13.34
C TYR A 25 4.61 2.26 -12.82
N GLN A 26 3.50 2.91 -13.19
CA GLN A 26 2.14 2.53 -12.81
C GLN A 26 1.93 2.49 -11.28
N ILE A 27 2.60 3.38 -10.56
CA ILE A 27 2.49 3.50 -9.10
C ILE A 27 1.61 4.67 -8.66
N GLU A 28 1.01 5.41 -9.60
CA GLU A 28 0.16 6.58 -9.26
C GLU A 28 -1.00 6.18 -8.35
N GLU A 29 -1.74 5.12 -8.72
CA GLU A 29 -2.86 4.60 -7.92
C GLU A 29 -2.40 4.14 -6.52
N GLN A 30 -1.21 3.52 -6.42
CA GLN A 30 -0.63 3.12 -5.14
C GLN A 30 -0.18 4.31 -4.29
N ILE A 31 0.22 5.42 -4.91
CA ILE A 31 0.54 6.66 -4.19
C ILE A 31 -0.74 7.33 -3.71
N GLU A 32 -1.81 7.32 -4.52
CA GLU A 32 -3.11 7.87 -4.15
C GLU A 32 -3.69 7.18 -2.90
N THR A 33 -3.49 5.86 -2.75
CA THR A 33 -3.95 5.13 -1.55
C THR A 33 -3.32 5.62 -0.25
N ILE A 34 -2.16 6.29 -0.27
CA ILE A 34 -1.52 6.86 0.94
C ILE A 34 -2.42 7.92 1.61
N THR A 35 -3.24 8.60 0.81
CA THR A 35 -4.15 9.64 1.30
C THR A 35 -5.53 9.10 1.68
N SER A 36 -5.82 7.85 1.34
CA SER A 36 -7.06 7.17 1.72
C SER A 36 -6.91 6.57 3.10
N ASN A 37 -7.92 6.74 3.95
CA ASN A 37 -7.98 6.02 5.23
C ASN A 37 -8.38 4.55 5.05
N LYS A 38 -8.88 4.14 3.87
CA LYS A 38 -9.26 2.76 3.56
C LYS A 38 -8.36 2.18 2.48
N VAL A 39 -7.76 1.02 2.77
CA VAL A 39 -6.86 0.31 1.84
C VAL A 39 -7.45 -1.07 1.52
N PRO A 40 -7.69 -1.42 0.24
CA PRO A 40 -8.22 -2.72 -0.14
C PRO A 40 -7.17 -3.83 0.05
N LEU A 41 -7.62 -5.01 0.48
CA LEU A 41 -6.80 -6.22 0.55
C LEU A 41 -6.98 -7.08 -0.71
N PRO A 42 -5.97 -7.87 -1.11
CA PRO A 42 -6.03 -8.69 -2.33
C PRO A 42 -7.25 -9.60 -2.43
N SER A 43 -7.72 -10.17 -1.32
CA SER A 43 -8.90 -11.05 -1.32
C SER A 43 -10.26 -10.32 -1.21
N GLY A 44 -10.28 -8.99 -1.27
CA GLY A 44 -11.52 -8.20 -1.25
C GLY A 44 -11.96 -7.69 0.13
N GLY A 45 -11.13 -7.90 1.15
CA GLY A 45 -11.22 -7.19 2.43
C GLY A 45 -10.66 -5.77 2.35
N SER A 46 -10.50 -5.11 3.50
CA SER A 46 -9.83 -3.82 3.60
C SER A 46 -9.33 -3.54 5.01
N ILE A 47 -8.26 -2.76 5.14
CA ILE A 47 -7.92 -2.10 6.40
C ILE A 47 -8.42 -0.66 6.42
N VAL A 48 -8.80 -0.17 7.59
CA VAL A 48 -9.16 1.23 7.84
C VAL A 48 -8.20 1.80 8.87
N ILE A 49 -7.56 2.93 8.56
CA ILE A 49 -6.52 3.57 9.35
C ILE A 49 -7.03 4.92 9.83
N ASP A 50 -7.35 5.04 11.11
CA ASP A 50 -7.90 6.26 11.70
C ASP A 50 -6.93 6.85 12.74
N GLN A 51 -6.51 8.09 12.51
CA GLN A 51 -5.62 8.81 13.41
C GLN A 51 -6.42 9.54 14.50
N THR A 52 -5.97 9.41 15.74
CA THR A 52 -6.51 10.13 16.91
C THR A 52 -5.39 10.94 17.59
N GLU A 53 -5.70 11.64 18.68
CA GLU A 53 -4.72 12.47 19.40
C GLU A 53 -3.55 11.69 20.01
N ALA A 54 -3.80 10.46 20.47
CA ALA A 54 -2.82 9.69 21.24
C ALA A 54 -2.37 8.40 20.54
N LEU A 55 -3.11 7.94 19.53
CA LEU A 55 -2.85 6.68 18.83
C LEU A 55 -3.39 6.69 17.39
N VAL A 56 -2.96 5.69 16.62
CA VAL A 56 -3.55 5.35 15.31
C VAL A 56 -4.26 4.00 15.47
N ALA A 57 -5.56 3.98 15.16
CA ALA A 57 -6.36 2.76 15.16
C ALA A 57 -6.35 2.13 13.76
N ILE A 58 -6.16 0.82 13.68
CA ILE A 58 -6.23 0.06 12.43
C ILE A 58 -7.28 -1.04 12.60
N ASP A 59 -8.33 -0.99 11.77
CA ASP A 59 -9.40 -1.98 11.75
C ASP A 59 -9.29 -2.87 10.50
N VAL A 60 -9.55 -4.17 10.64
CA VAL A 60 -9.44 -5.17 9.56
C VAL A 60 -10.82 -5.72 9.22
N ASN A 61 -11.25 -5.47 7.99
CA ASN A 61 -12.54 -5.91 7.47
C ASN A 61 -12.33 -7.05 6.45
N SER A 62 -12.88 -8.24 6.71
CA SER A 62 -12.79 -9.39 5.78
C SER A 62 -13.65 -9.24 4.52
N GLY A 63 -14.53 -8.23 4.47
CA GLY A 63 -15.46 -8.02 3.36
C GLY A 63 -16.39 -9.22 3.14
N ARG A 64 -16.90 -9.36 1.91
CA ARG A 64 -17.70 -10.54 1.49
C ARG A 64 -16.78 -11.70 1.06
N MET A 65 -15.94 -12.18 1.98
CA MET A 65 -15.23 -13.43 1.79
C MET A 65 -15.97 -14.54 2.53
N ALA A 66 -16.58 -15.47 1.78
CA ALA A 66 -16.98 -16.76 2.31
C ALA A 66 -16.01 -17.80 1.74
N GLY A 67 -14.88 -18.03 2.42
CA GLY A 67 -13.96 -19.08 2.03
C GLY A 67 -14.60 -20.46 2.21
N GLU A 68 -14.29 -21.41 1.32
CA GLU A 68 -14.79 -22.79 1.37
C GLU A 68 -14.48 -23.52 2.70
N LYS A 69 -13.47 -23.04 3.44
CA LYS A 69 -12.97 -23.60 4.70
C LYS A 69 -13.59 -22.98 5.97
N GLY A 70 -14.57 -22.10 5.83
CA GLY A 70 -15.29 -21.49 6.97
C GLY A 70 -14.70 -20.17 7.49
N ILE A 71 -15.27 -19.69 8.60
CA ILE A 71 -15.03 -18.33 9.13
C ILE A 71 -13.61 -18.18 9.68
N GLU A 72 -13.08 -19.17 10.40
CA GLU A 72 -11.74 -19.09 11.00
C GLU A 72 -10.63 -18.97 9.94
N ALA A 73 -10.71 -19.79 8.88
CA ALA A 73 -9.76 -19.73 7.77
C ALA A 73 -9.85 -18.40 7.02
N THR A 74 -11.05 -17.83 6.90
CA THR A 74 -11.27 -16.52 6.29
C THR A 74 -10.62 -15.42 7.14
N ALA A 75 -10.86 -15.42 8.46
CA ALA A 75 -10.27 -14.46 9.38
C ALA A 75 -8.73 -14.55 9.38
N PHE A 76 -8.18 -15.77 9.44
CA PHE A 76 -6.74 -16.00 9.36
C PHE A 76 -6.14 -15.42 8.07
N LYS A 77 -6.77 -15.68 6.91
CA LYS A 77 -6.28 -15.16 5.64
C LYS A 77 -6.36 -13.63 5.58
N SER A 78 -7.47 -13.03 5.99
CA SER A 78 -7.62 -11.57 6.02
C SER A 78 -6.58 -10.90 6.91
N ASN A 79 -6.28 -11.49 8.07
CA ASN A 79 -5.26 -10.96 8.99
C ASN A 79 -3.82 -11.13 8.48
N MET A 80 -3.55 -12.10 7.60
CA MET A 80 -2.23 -12.27 6.97
C MET A 80 -2.02 -11.35 5.75
N GLU A 81 -3.11 -10.90 5.12
CA GLU A 81 -3.07 -9.93 4.02
C GLU A 81 -2.98 -8.48 4.51
N ALA A 82 -3.55 -8.20 5.69
CA ALA A 82 -3.45 -6.92 6.39
C ALA A 82 -2.03 -6.67 6.92
#